data_AF-A0A4Y9NL47-F1
#
_entry.id   AF-A0A4Y9NL47-F1
#
_cell.length_a   1.000
_cell.length_b   1.000
_cell.length_c   1.000
_cell.angle_alpha   90.00
_cell.angle_beta   90.00
_cell.angle_gamma   90.00
#
_symmetry.space_group_name_H-M   'P 1'
#
loop_
_entity.id
_entity.type
_entity.pdbx_description
1 polymer ?
#
loop_
_entity_poly.entity_id
_entity_poly.type
_entity_poly.pdbx_seq_one_letter_code
_entity_poly.pdbx_strand_id
1 'polypeptide(L)'
;MRWIKRGEDWLSYAEWRRIELLLPRGHKGAHQIDDRCVINGIVHLLKAGSRWRDCPEVYGPYTTVYNRVSRWSREGIWTNIFTL
;
A
#
# COMPACT_ATOMS: atom_id res chain seq x y z
N MET A 1 -10.29 13.27 -12.33
CA MET A 1 -9.00 13.99 -12.47
C MET A 1 -8.11 13.61 -11.28
N ARG A 2 -7.35 12.52 -11.42
CA ARG A 2 -5.87 12.47 -11.49
C ARG A 2 -5.17 12.77 -10.16
N TRP A 3 -5.22 11.80 -9.24
CA TRP A 3 -4.32 11.72 -8.09
C TRP A 3 -2.93 11.30 -8.59
N ILE A 4 -2.16 12.27 -9.11
CA ILE A 4 -0.71 12.14 -9.31
C ILE A 4 -0.06 13.21 -8.44
N LYS A 5 -0.11 13.01 -7.12
CA LYS A 5 0.97 13.46 -6.24
C LYS A 5 1.66 12.19 -5.79
N ARG A 6 2.84 11.90 -6.33
CA ARG A 6 3.67 10.80 -5.80
C ARG A 6 4.02 11.21 -4.37
N GLY A 7 3.45 10.54 -3.38
CA GLY A 7 3.98 10.58 -2.02
C GLY A 7 5.44 10.09 -2.03
N GLU A 8 6.13 10.22 -0.90
CA GLU A 8 7.48 9.68 -0.76
C GLU A 8 7.48 8.19 -1.14
N ASP A 9 8.43 7.82 -2.01
CA ASP A 9 8.66 6.44 -2.43
C ASP A 9 9.57 5.80 -1.39
N TRP A 10 8.98 5.00 -0.49
CA TRP A 10 9.68 4.36 0.63
C TRP A 10 10.37 3.05 0.22
N LEU A 11 10.04 2.53 -0.95
CA LEU A 11 10.61 1.32 -1.51
C LEU A 11 11.44 1.65 -2.75
N SER A 12 12.63 1.06 -2.84
CA SER A 12 13.38 1.05 -4.09
C SER A 12 12.58 0.33 -5.19
N TYR A 13 12.92 0.62 -6.44
CA TYR A 13 12.31 -0.06 -7.58
C TYR A 13 12.47 -1.58 -7.49
N ALA A 14 13.64 -2.08 -7.05
CA ALA A 14 13.89 -3.51 -6.92
C ALA A 14 13.03 -4.17 -5.84
N GLU A 15 12.87 -3.53 -4.68
CA GLU A 15 11.99 -4.01 -3.61
C GLU A 15 10.53 -4.01 -4.05
N TRP A 16 10.07 -2.91 -4.67
CA TRP A 16 8.72 -2.83 -5.21
C TRP A 16 8.45 -3.97 -6.20
N ARG A 17 9.38 -4.25 -7.11
CA ARG A 17 9.22 -5.31 -8.12
C ARG A 17 9.08 -6.70 -7.51
N ARG A 18 9.73 -6.98 -6.38
CA ARG A 18 9.56 -8.25 -5.65
C ARG A 18 8.18 -8.34 -5.01
N ILE A 19 7.74 -7.26 -4.38
CA ILE A 19 6.44 -7.20 -3.70
C ILE A 19 5.29 -7.25 -4.71
N GLU A 20 5.36 -6.51 -5.81
CA GLU A 20 4.35 -6.42 -6.88
C GLU A 20 3.96 -7.80 -7.43
N LEU A 21 4.90 -8.75 -7.47
CA LEU A 21 4.64 -10.11 -7.94
C LEU A 21 3.77 -10.94 -7.00
N LEU A 22 3.75 -10.59 -5.71
CA LEU A 22 2.98 -11.29 -4.67
C LEU A 22 1.58 -10.71 -4.47
N LEU A 23 1.30 -9.55 -5.06
CA LEU A 23 0.00 -8.90 -4.92
C LEU A 23 -1.07 -9.55 -5.81
N PRO A 24 -2.33 -9.63 -5.33
CA PRO A 24 -3.42 -10.26 -6.06
C PRO A 24 -3.73 -9.46 -7.34
N ARG A 25 -3.52 -10.09 -8.50
CA ARG A 25 -3.84 -9.51 -9.81
C ARG A 25 -5.35 -9.66 -10.08
N GLY A 26 -6.05 -8.55 -10.38
CA GLY A 26 -7.35 -8.63 -11.06
C GLY A 26 -8.59 -8.07 -10.36
N HIS A 27 -8.49 -7.38 -9.23
CA HIS A 27 -9.67 -6.70 -8.65
C HIS A 27 -9.97 -5.35 -9.32
N LYS A 28 -10.42 -5.38 -10.57
CA LYS A 28 -10.77 -4.17 -11.33
C LYS A 28 -12.10 -3.57 -10.87
N GLY A 29 -12.06 -2.81 -9.78
CA GLY A 29 -13.13 -1.88 -9.38
C GLY A 29 -12.86 -0.46 -9.88
N ALA A 30 -13.91 0.34 -10.10
CA ALA A 30 -13.86 1.66 -10.75
C ALA A 30 -13.05 2.76 -10.00
N HIS A 31 -12.61 2.51 -8.76
CA HIS A 31 -11.84 3.46 -7.94
C HIS A 31 -10.66 2.78 -7.23
N GLN A 32 -9.78 2.11 -7.99
CA GLN A 32 -8.55 1.56 -7.40
C GLN A 32 -7.51 2.67 -7.18
N ILE A 33 -7.10 2.83 -5.92
CA ILE A 33 -5.82 3.44 -5.58
C ILE A 33 -4.74 2.43 -5.92
N ASP A 34 -3.69 2.91 -6.58
CA ASP A 34 -2.52 2.14 -6.96
C ASP A 34 -1.90 1.42 -5.75
N ASP A 35 -1.61 0.12 -5.90
CA ASP A 35 -1.14 -0.71 -4.79
C ASP A 35 0.23 -0.25 -4.28
N ARG A 36 1.07 0.33 -5.16
CA ARG A 36 2.33 0.94 -4.74
C ARG A 36 2.12 2.11 -3.82
N CYS A 37 1.13 2.94 -4.13
CA CYS A 37 0.74 4.07 -3.30
C CYS A 37 0.27 3.60 -1.92
N VAL A 38 -0.54 2.54 -1.87
CA VAL A 38 -1.01 1.96 -0.61
C VAL A 38 0.15 1.39 0.22
N ILE A 39 1.06 0.63 -0.40
CA ILE A 39 2.22 0.07 0.31
C ILE A 39 3.14 1.16 0.83
N ASN A 40 3.44 2.20 0.02
CA ASN A 40 4.22 3.34 0.50
C ASN A 40 3.54 4.03 1.70
N GLY A 41 2.21 4.17 1.68
CA GLY A 41 1.46 4.72 2.82
C GLY A 41 1.56 3.86 4.08
N ILE A 42 1.50 2.54 3.93
CA ILE A 42 1.70 1.59 5.05
C ILE A 42 3.12 1.73 5.61
N VAL A 43 4.14 1.74 4.75
CA VAL A 43 5.54 1.86 5.18
C VAL A 43 5.78 3.19 5.89
N HIS A 44 5.28 4.30 5.35
CA HIS A 44 5.34 5.61 5.99
C HIS A 44 4.77 5.54 7.40
N LEU A 45 3.52 5.10 7.57
CA LEU A 45 2.83 5.07 8.86
C LEU A 45 3.59 4.21 9.88
N LEU A 46 4.09 3.05 9.46
CA LEU A 46 4.86 2.15 10.31
C LEU A 46 6.21 2.75 10.72
N LYS A 47 6.91 3.43 9.80
CA LYS A 47 8.21 4.08 10.09
C LYS A 47 8.07 5.32 10.97
N ALA A 48 7.04 6.12 10.74
CA ALA A 48 6.76 7.33 11.51
C ALA A 48 6.14 7.04 12.88
N GLY A 49 5.58 5.84 13.09
CA GLY A 49 4.81 5.50 14.30
C GLY A 49 3.48 6.26 14.39
N SER A 50 2.96 6.73 13.25
CA SER A 50 1.75 7.56 13.17
C SER A 50 0.48 6.73 13.29
N ARG A 51 -0.61 7.36 13.72
CA ARG A 51 -1.93 6.72 13.71
C ARG A 51 -2.40 6.58 12.26
N TRP A 52 -3.18 5.54 11.96
CA TRP A 52 -3.76 5.37 10.63
C TRP A 52 -4.51 6.61 10.12
N ARG A 53 -5.26 7.29 10.99
CA ARG A 53 -6.00 8.51 10.63
C ARG A 53 -5.12 9.67 10.17
N ASP A 54 -3.84 9.66 10.54
CA ASP A 54 -2.87 10.68 10.16
C ASP A 54 -2.15 10.32 8.85
N CYS A 55 -2.65 9.33 8.10
CA CYS A 55 -2.13 8.95 6.80
C CYS A 55 -2.12 10.17 5.85
N PRO A 56 -0.96 10.51 5.27
CA PRO A 56 -0.87 11.56 4.27
C PRO A 56 -1.81 11.30 3.09
N GLU A 57 -2.55 12.33 2.67
CA GLU A 57 -3.52 12.24 1.57
C GLU A 57 -2.90 11.80 0.24
N VAL A 58 -1.59 11.99 0.08
CA VAL A 58 -0.83 11.52 -1.10
C VAL A 58 -0.89 10.01 -1.27
N TYR A 59 -1.16 9.24 -0.20
CA TYR A 59 -1.34 7.79 -0.24
C TYR A 59 -2.82 7.37 -0.40
N GLY A 60 -3.72 8.35 -0.51
CA GLY A 60 -5.17 8.16 -0.56
C GLY A 60 -5.82 8.12 0.82
N PRO A 61 -7.14 7.83 0.89
CA PRO A 61 -7.88 7.80 2.13
C PRO A 61 -7.32 6.74 3.09
N TYR A 62 -7.11 7.13 4.34
CA TYR A 62 -6.58 6.21 5.36
C TYR A 62 -7.41 4.93 5.52
N THR A 63 -8.72 5.01 5.29
CA THR A 63 -9.62 3.86 5.34
C THR A 63 -9.29 2.84 4.26
N THR A 64 -8.91 3.29 3.06
CA THR A 64 -8.46 2.39 1.98
C THR A 64 -7.15 1.71 2.34
N VAL A 65 -6.19 2.46 2.90
CA VAL A 65 -4.91 1.92 3.35
C VAL A 65 -5.11 0.86 4.44
N TYR A 66 -5.87 1.20 5.48
CA TYR A 66 -6.21 0.28 6.58
C TYR A 66 -6.96 -0.98 6.09
N ASN A 67 -7.98 -0.80 5.24
CA ASN A 67 -8.74 -1.92 4.68
C ASN A 67 -7.85 -2.85 3.85
N ARG A 68 -6.84 -2.30 3.16
CA ARG A 68 -5.89 -3.11 2.39
C ARG A 68 -5.00 -3.94 3.30
N VAL A 69 -4.49 -3.36 4.39
CA VAL A 69 -3.74 -4.11 5.41
C VAL A 69 -4.57 -5.28 5.92
N SER A 70 -5.79 -5.01 6.38
CA SER A 70 -6.69 -6.05 6.92
C SER A 70 -7.01 -7.15 5.90
N ARG A 71 -7.33 -6.75 4.66
CA ARG A 71 -7.63 -7.69 3.57
C ARG A 71 -6.43 -8.59 3.25
N TRP A 72 -5.25 -8.00 3.06
CA TRP A 72 -4.05 -8.75 2.71
C TRP A 72 -3.53 -9.61 3.87
N SER A 73 -3.79 -9.23 5.12
CA SER A 73 -3.57 -10.13 6.27
C SER A 73 -4.43 -11.38 6.18
N ARG A 74 -5.72 -11.23 5.86
CA ARG A 74 -6.64 -12.36 5.72
C ARG A 74 -6.31 -13.26 4.53
N GLU A 75 -5.74 -12.68 3.47
CA GLU A 75 -5.29 -13.41 2.27
C GLU A 75 -3.86 -13.99 2.42
N GLY A 76 -3.17 -13.76 3.54
CA GLY A 76 -1.81 -14.27 3.79
C GLY A 76 -0.69 -13.56 3.00
N ILE A 77 -1.01 -12.46 2.32
CA ILE A 77 -0.07 -11.74 1.46
C ILE A 77 1.08 -11.14 2.26
N TRP A 78 0.81 -10.58 3.46
CA TRP A 78 1.88 -10.05 4.31
C TRP A 78 2.88 -11.13 4.71
N THR A 79 2.41 -12.34 5.03
CA THR A 79 3.29 -13.47 5.34
C THR A 79 4.20 -13.77 4.16
N ASN A 80 3.66 -13.82 2.95
CA ASN A 80 4.47 -14.03 1.74
C ASN A 80 5.50 -12.92 1.54
N ILE A 81 5.14 -11.66 1.78
CA ILE A 81 6.06 -10.52 1.65
C ILE A 81 7.19 -10.59 2.70
N PHE A 82 6.89 -10.94 3.95
CA PHE A 82 7.88 -10.99 5.03
C PHE A 82 8.72 -12.27 5.07
N THR A 83 8.36 -13.28 4.25
CA THR A 83 9.11 -14.54 4.13
C THR A 83 10.03 -14.54 2.89
N LEU A 84 10.06 -13.43 2.13
CA LEU A 84 11.02 -13.19 1.05
C LEU A 84 12.46 -13.04 1.55
#